data_AF-A0A933I874-F1
#
_entry.id   AF-A0A933I874-F1
#
_cell.length_a   1.000
_cell.length_b   1.000
_cell.length_c   1.000
_cell.angle_alpha   90.00
_cell.angle_beta   90.00
_cell.angle_gamma   90.00
#
_symmetry.space_group_name_H-M   'P 1'
#
loop_
_entity.id
_entity.type
_entity.pdbx_description
1 polymer ?
#
loop_
_entity_poly.entity_id
_entity_poly.type
_entity_poly.pdbx_seq_one_letter_code
_entity_poly.pdbx_strand_id
1 'polypeptide(L)'
;GVNRATDVLSFPQIEFGVQSSGFRKKNKTHNSRLLTQSCMLGDIVISIPTAARQAKISDWGLYDEIYRLMVHGILHLLGYDHEKSRLRAKLMRKKEREALNAIKKIS
;
A
#
# COMPACT_ATOMS: atom_id res chain seq x y z
N GLY A 1 2.07 12.64 3.94
CA GLY A 1 0.94 11.83 3.44
C GLY A 1 0.39 12.52 2.23
N VAL A 2 0.44 11.88 1.06
CA VAL A 2 -0.11 12.45 -0.17
C VAL A 2 -1.57 12.02 -0.25
N ASN A 3 -2.44 13.01 -0.30
CA ASN A 3 -3.89 12.88 -0.23
C ASN A 3 -4.45 13.03 -1.65
N ARG A 4 -4.45 11.94 -2.42
CA ARG A 4 -5.20 11.69 -3.68
C ARG A 4 -4.80 10.30 -4.18
N ALA A 5 -5.67 9.44 -4.70
CA ALA A 5 -7.09 9.51 -5.01
C ALA A 5 -7.75 8.20 -4.52
N THR A 6 -8.96 8.32 -3.96
CA THR A 6 -9.80 7.25 -3.38
C THR A 6 -9.48 6.92 -1.92
N ASP A 7 -10.49 7.05 -1.05
CA ASP A 7 -10.51 7.12 0.42
C ASP A 7 -9.92 5.90 1.16
N VAL A 8 -8.63 5.67 0.95
CA VAL A 8 -7.79 4.73 1.67
C VAL A 8 -6.59 5.48 2.19
N LEU A 9 -6.44 5.48 3.51
CA LEU A 9 -5.25 6.02 4.16
C LEU A 9 -4.34 4.85 4.52
N SER A 10 -3.12 4.87 3.97
CA SER A 10 -2.06 3.94 4.32
C SER A 10 -1.01 4.63 5.19
N PHE A 11 -0.80 4.13 6.40
CA PHE A 11 0.18 4.68 7.35
C PHE A 11 1.34 3.71 7.52
N PRO A 12 2.44 3.84 6.76
CA PRO A 12 3.57 2.95 6.89
C PRO A 12 4.24 3.13 8.25
N GLN A 13 4.49 2.04 8.96
CA GLN A 13 5.23 2.06 10.22
C GLN A 13 6.76 1.98 10.02
N ILE A 14 7.19 1.74 8.78
CA ILE A 14 8.60 1.59 8.42
C ILE A 14 8.97 2.65 7.40
N GLU A 15 9.87 3.56 7.78
CA GLU A 15 10.58 4.39 6.81
C GLU A 15 11.75 3.59 6.24
N PHE A 16 11.58 2.99 5.07
CA PHE A 16 12.71 2.46 4.29
C PHE A 16 13.53 3.63 3.74
N GLY A 17 14.32 4.25 4.62
CA GLY A 17 15.37 5.18 4.24
C GLY A 17 16.40 4.44 3.41
N VAL A 18 16.33 4.62 2.09
CA VAL A 18 17.48 4.41 1.20
C VAL A 18 18.60 5.23 1.80
N GLN A 19 19.70 4.58 2.18
CA GLN A 19 20.92 5.23 2.64
C GLN A 19 21.50 6.03 1.47
N SER A 20 20.98 7.24 1.26
CA SER A 20 21.66 8.26 0.47
C SER A 20 22.93 8.64 1.24
N SER A 21 24.05 8.07 0.79
CA SER A 21 25.39 8.68 0.76
C SER A 21 25.47 10.07 1.40
N GLY A 22 25.89 10.12 2.66
CA GLY A 22 26.08 11.36 3.39
C GLY A 22 26.53 11.10 4.82
N PHE A 23 27.82 11.30 5.07
CA PHE A 23 28.49 11.19 6.36
C PHE A 23 27.65 11.71 7.55
N ARG A 24 27.28 10.83 8.48
CA ARG A 24 27.08 11.20 9.90
C ARG A 24 27.19 9.99 10.83
N LYS A 25 28.39 9.78 11.37
CA LYS A 25 28.61 8.90 12.53
C LYS A 25 28.00 9.54 13.78
N LYS A 26 27.07 8.85 14.44
CA LYS A 26 26.99 8.80 15.91
C LYS A 26 26.40 7.44 16.32
N ASN A 27 27.24 6.67 16.99
CA ASN A 27 26.95 5.34 17.53
C ASN A 27 25.86 5.41 18.61
N LYS A 28 24.92 4.45 18.61
CA LYS A 28 24.43 3.77 19.82
C LYS A 28 23.85 2.39 19.47
N THR A 29 24.71 1.39 19.65
CA THR A 29 24.46 0.09 20.31
C THR A 29 23.27 -0.76 19.90
N HIS A 30 23.57 -1.74 19.04
CA HIS A 30 23.12 -3.13 19.00
C HIS A 30 21.75 -3.50 19.62
N ASN A 31 20.78 -3.78 18.74
CA ASN A 31 20.00 -5.02 18.82
C ASN A 31 19.60 -5.49 17.42
N SER A 32 20.54 -6.13 16.75
CA SER A 32 20.29 -7.16 15.74
C SER A 32 19.73 -8.41 16.45
N ARG A 33 18.50 -8.31 16.96
CA ARG A 33 17.79 -9.34 17.75
C ARG A 33 16.29 -9.06 17.56
N LEU A 34 15.62 -9.49 16.48
CA LEU A 34 15.37 -10.88 16.13
C LEU A 34 14.86 -10.95 14.67
N LEU A 35 15.46 -11.85 13.87
CA LEU A 35 14.96 -12.27 12.55
C LEU A 35 13.68 -13.14 12.64
N THR A 36 12.76 -12.74 13.52
CA THR A 36 11.42 -13.31 13.76
C THR A 36 10.44 -12.24 14.26
N GLN A 37 10.74 -10.96 14.08
CA GLN A 37 9.81 -9.88 14.43
C GLN A 37 8.88 -9.62 13.25
N SER A 38 7.58 -9.90 13.45
CA SER A 38 6.51 -9.49 12.55
C SER A 38 6.70 -8.04 12.15
N CYS A 39 7.16 -7.85 10.92
CA CYS A 39 7.42 -6.55 10.34
C CYS A 39 6.06 -5.90 10.07
N MET A 40 5.62 -4.99 10.94
CA MET A 40 4.34 -4.31 10.74
C MET A 40 4.49 -3.34 9.57
N LEU A 41 3.80 -3.62 8.47
CA LEU A 41 3.83 -2.78 7.27
C LEU A 41 3.21 -1.40 7.54
N GLY A 42 2.13 -1.38 8.33
CA GLY A 42 1.35 -0.18 8.61
C GLY A 42 -0.14 -0.46 8.67
N ASP A 43 -0.92 0.61 8.78
CA ASP A 43 -2.38 0.55 8.85
C ASP A 43 -3.03 0.94 7.52
N ILE A 44 -4.18 0.33 7.21
CA ILE A 44 -5.03 0.66 6.08
C ILE A 44 -6.43 0.98 6.61
N VAL A 45 -6.89 2.22 6.42
CA VAL A 45 -8.23 2.64 6.83
C VAL A 45 -9.07 2.87 5.57
N ILE A 46 -10.23 2.19 5.49
CA ILE A 46 -11.14 2.25 4.34
C ILE A 46 -12.49 2.81 4.79
N SER A 47 -12.96 3.87 4.12
CA SER A 47 -14.31 4.43 4.34
C SER A 47 -15.36 3.64 3.56
N ILE A 48 -16.21 2.87 4.25
CA ILE A 48 -17.30 2.10 3.62
C ILE A 48 -18.30 2.99 2.86
N PRO A 49 -18.77 4.14 3.41
CA PRO A 49 -19.67 5.02 2.67
C PRO A 49 -19.08 5.52 1.35
N THR A 50 -17.77 5.81 1.34
CA THR A 50 -17.11 6.21 0.10
C THR A 50 -16.88 5.04 -0.84
N ALA A 51 -16.45 3.87 -0.34
CA ALA A 51 -16.33 2.68 -1.16
C ALA A 51 -17.68 2.36 -1.84
N ALA A 52 -18.80 2.47 -1.14
CA ALA A 52 -20.14 2.30 -1.72
C ALA A 52 -20.47 3.33 -2.81
N ARG A 53 -20.06 4.60 -2.64
CA ARG A 53 -20.23 5.63 -3.66
C ARG A 53 -19.36 5.34 -4.90
N GLN A 54 -18.12 4.90 -4.70
CA GLN A 54 -17.20 4.57 -5.80
C GLN A 54 -17.66 3.31 -6.55
N ALA A 55 -18.08 2.27 -5.84
CA ALA A 55 -18.65 1.05 -6.41
C ALA A 55 -19.80 1.36 -7.38
N LYS A 56 -20.71 2.27 -7.00
CA LYS A 56 -21.80 2.73 -7.87
C LYS A 56 -21.32 3.48 -9.12
N ILE A 57 -20.24 4.25 -9.03
CA ILE A 57 -19.68 5.00 -10.18
C ILE A 57 -18.92 4.07 -11.11
N SER A 58 -18.22 3.08 -10.55
CA SER A 58 -17.39 2.13 -11.29
C SER A 58 -18.15 0.92 -11.82
N ASP A 59 -19.46 0.81 -11.54
CA ASP A 59 -20.33 -0.32 -11.87
C ASP A 59 -19.85 -1.66 -11.29
N TRP A 60 -19.28 -1.61 -10.08
CA TRP A 60 -18.72 -2.76 -9.36
C TRP A 60 -19.52 -3.05 -8.10
N GLY A 61 -19.43 -4.28 -7.59
CA GLY A 61 -19.95 -4.62 -6.26
C GLY A 61 -19.20 -3.87 -5.16
N LEU A 62 -19.87 -3.61 -4.02
CA LEU A 62 -19.23 -2.97 -2.87
C LEU A 62 -17.99 -3.75 -2.40
N TYR A 63 -18.08 -5.08 -2.35
CA TYR A 63 -16.97 -5.93 -1.93
C TYR A 63 -15.80 -5.91 -2.92
N ASP A 64 -16.07 -5.90 -4.23
CA ASP A 64 -15.03 -5.75 -5.25
C ASP A 64 -14.26 -4.44 -5.07
N GLU A 65 -14.98 -3.37 -4.75
CA GLU A 65 -14.38 -2.06 -4.50
C GLU A 65 -13.54 -2.06 -3.21
N ILE A 66 -14.03 -2.68 -2.14
CA ILE A 66 -13.26 -2.85 -0.90
C ILE A 66 -11.99 -3.67 -1.15
N TYR A 67 -12.05 -4.76 -1.92
CA TYR A 67 -10.87 -5.55 -2.28
C TYR A 67 -9.87 -4.72 -3.09
N ARG A 68 -10.35 -3.94 -4.05
CA ARG A 68 -9.51 -3.03 -4.83
C ARG A 68 -8.79 -2.02 -3.94
N LEU A 69 -9.53 -1.37 -3.04
CA LEU A 69 -9.01 -0.39 -2.09
C LEU A 69 -8.00 -0.99 -1.10
N MET A 70 -8.25 -2.22 -0.62
CA MET A 70 -7.33 -2.95 0.24
C MET A 70 -6.03 -3.31 -0.48
N VAL A 71 -6.11 -3.90 -1.68
CA VAL A 71 -4.94 -4.22 -2.50
C VAL A 71 -4.13 -2.96 -2.82
N HIS A 72 -4.81 -1.87 -3.16
CA HIS A 72 -4.19 -0.57 -3.42
C HIS A 72 -3.40 -0.07 -2.20
N GLY A 73 -4.01 -0.08 -1.02
CA GLY A 73 -3.37 0.30 0.24
C GLY A 73 -2.15 -0.55 0.59
N ILE A 74 -2.24 -1.87 0.42
CA ILE A 74 -1.11 -2.80 0.65
C ILE A 74 0.04 -2.48 -0.30
N LEU A 75 -0.24 -2.25 -1.58
CA LEU A 75 0.81 -1.92 -2.55
C LEU A 75 1.51 -0.61 -2.21
N HIS A 76 0.78 0.39 -1.70
CA HIS A 76 1.38 1.60 -1.19
C HIS A 76 2.27 1.35 0.04
N LEU A 77 1.85 0.52 0.99
CA LEU A 77 2.69 0.11 2.13
C LEU A 77 3.96 -0.64 1.68
N LEU A 78 3.88 -1.38 0.57
CA LEU A 78 5.04 -2.06 -0.04
C LEU A 78 5.92 -1.13 -0.91
N GLY A 79 5.60 0.16 -0.99
CA GLY A 79 6.40 1.16 -1.70
C GLY A 79 6.10 1.28 -3.21
N TYR A 80 5.05 0.63 -3.72
CA TYR A 80 4.55 0.92 -5.06
C TYR A 80 3.85 2.28 -5.06
N ASP A 81 4.14 3.08 -6.08
CA ASP A 81 3.67 4.46 -6.15
C ASP A 81 3.33 4.82 -7.60
N HIS A 82 2.04 5.03 -7.86
CA HIS A 82 1.53 5.33 -9.18
C HIS A 82 1.60 6.82 -9.56
N GLU A 83 1.93 7.72 -8.64
CA GLU A 83 1.97 9.16 -8.90
C GLU A 83 3.36 9.61 -9.39
N LYS A 84 4.42 8.88 -9.02
CA LYS A 84 5.81 9.25 -9.31
C LYS A 84 6.22 9.15 -10.79
N SER A 85 5.63 8.25 -11.58
CA SER A 85 5.90 8.14 -13.02
C SER A 85 4.91 7.23 -13.73
N ARG A 86 4.79 7.41 -15.06
CA ARG A 86 3.96 6.55 -15.91
C ARG A 86 4.39 5.07 -15.87
N LEU A 87 5.69 4.81 -15.75
CA LEU A 87 6.22 3.44 -15.64
C LEU A 87 5.82 2.79 -14.31
N ARG A 88 5.97 3.52 -13.19
CA ARG A 88 5.58 3.01 -11.87
C ARG A 88 4.06 2.83 -11.76
N ALA A 89 3.27 3.73 -12.35
CA ALA A 89 1.82 3.57 -12.46
C ALA A 89 1.44 2.28 -13.21
N LYS A 90 2.12 2.00 -14.34
CA LYS A 90 1.89 0.76 -15.11
C LYS A 90 2.25 -0.48 -14.30
N LEU A 91 3.34 -0.43 -13.55
CA LEU A 91 3.77 -1.54 -12.69
C LEU A 91 2.78 -1.80 -11.56
N MET A 92 2.34 -0.74 -10.86
CA MET A 92 1.37 -0.84 -9.77
C MET A 92 0.04 -1.40 -10.28
N ARG A 93 -0.50 -0.89 -11.39
CA ARG A 93 -1.73 -1.41 -12.01
C ARG A 93 -1.63 -2.88 -12.40
N LYS A 94 -0.46 -3.31 -12.90
CA LYS A 94 -0.21 -4.73 -13.18
C LYS A 94 -0.32 -5.57 -11.91
N LYS A 95 0.28 -5.10 -10.81
CA LYS A 95 0.25 -5.78 -9.51
C LYS A 95 -1.13 -5.80 -8.88
N GLU A 96 -1.89 -4.71 -8.97
CA GLU A 96 -3.29 -4.66 -8.52
C GLU A 96 -4.13 -5.74 -9.19
N ARG A 97 -4.03 -5.85 -10.52
CA ARG A 97 -4.76 -6.87 -11.29
C ARG A 97 -4.33 -8.29 -10.94
N GLU A 98 -3.03 -8.52 -10.76
CA GLU A 98 -2.51 -9.83 -10.32
C GLU A 98 -3.09 -10.25 -8.97
N ALA A 99 -3.10 -9.34 -7.99
CA ALA A 99 -3.62 -9.60 -6.65
C ALA A 99 -5.14 -9.80 -6.65
N LEU A 100 -5.90 -8.96 -7.35
CA LEU A 100 -7.36 -9.10 -7.46
C LEU A 100 -7.76 -10.43 -8.12
N ASN A 101 -7.04 -10.85 -9.16
CA ASN A 101 -7.27 -12.14 -9.79
C ASN A 101 -6.97 -13.32 -8.86
N ALA A 102 -5.99 -13.20 -7.97
CA ALA A 102 -5.71 -14.23 -6.98
C ALA A 102 -6.84 -14.34 -5.94
N ILE A 103 -7.36 -13.22 -5.47
CA ILE A 103 -8.50 -13.18 -4.53
C ILE A 103 -9.75 -13.83 -5.15
N LYS A 104 -10.06 -13.50 -6.41
CA LYS A 104 -11.20 -14.08 -7.15
C LYS A 104 -11.12 -15.59 -7.38
N LYS A 105 -9.94 -16.21 -7.25
CA LYS A 105 -9.79 -17.67 -7.35
C LYS A 105 -10.08 -18.40 -6.03
N ILE A 106 -10.11 -17.67 -4.92
CA ILE A 106 -10.28 -18.22 -3.57
C ILE A 106 -11.73 -18.06 -3.09
N SER A 107 -12.39 -16.99 -3.52
CA SER A 107 -13.82 -16.75 -3.32
C SER A 107 -14.69 -17.47 -4.35
#